data_AF-A0AAE8HHM0-F1
#
_entry.id   AF-A0AAE8HHM0-F1
#
_cell.length_a   1.000
_cell.length_b   1.000
_cell.length_c   1.000
_cell.angle_alpha   90.00
_cell.angle_beta   90.00
_cell.angle_gamma   90.00
#
_symmetry.space_group_name_H-M   'P 1'
#
loop_
_entity.id
_entity.type
_entity.pdbx_description
1 polymer ?
#
loop_
_entity_poly.entity_id
_entity_poly.type
_entity_poly.pdbx_seq_one_letter_code
_entity_poly.pdbx_strand_id
1 'polypeptide(L)'
;MTDHQVILHSALGSGLLKSLSEQPLYDLCRVQVADACYLIDQCWLRIHRDDINKDLAGMKDLGSMCIQTMIHEESIFQYASTDTTARLAHWVRMYSGYYSVSERDAHAGYIMACAVKALGALASWMQIADQEAWYHVSEPPTDWPKDLYCQFVAMQVDPDKYIEVLDQYTLSLEPITSLLCLNNDELRSIAVRAIDTVARKKGGIISGMERNDEISLRDAAIVKQGRHYRAAGMSKRNVATKVHAWLQREVAKPPKQRPDWIALETEKPLTRKSVETILKRNLVL
;
A
#
# COMPACT_ATOMS: atom_id res chain seq x y z
N MET A 1 -16.44 -36.17 -10.60
CA MET A 1 -16.48 -34.97 -11.48
C MET A 1 -16.36 -33.66 -10.70
N THR A 2 -15.94 -33.68 -9.44
CA THR A 2 -15.82 -32.50 -8.54
C THR A 2 -14.43 -31.87 -8.50
N ASP A 3 -13.38 -32.56 -8.93
CA ASP A 3 -12.00 -32.06 -8.78
C ASP A 3 -11.61 -31.00 -9.82
N HIS A 4 -12.11 -31.05 -11.06
CA HIS A 4 -11.79 -30.04 -12.07
C HIS A 4 -12.47 -28.69 -11.81
N GLN A 5 -13.56 -28.67 -11.04
CA GLN A 5 -14.30 -27.45 -10.70
C GLN A 5 -13.49 -26.58 -9.74
N VAL A 6 -12.98 -27.14 -8.63
CA VAL A 6 -12.12 -26.41 -7.68
C VAL A 6 -10.87 -25.85 -8.34
N ILE A 7 -10.32 -26.57 -9.34
CA ILE A 7 -9.09 -26.20 -10.04
C ILE A 7 -9.29 -24.97 -10.94
N LEU A 8 -10.46 -24.80 -11.58
CA LEU A 8 -10.73 -23.61 -12.41
C LEU A 8 -11.11 -22.38 -11.59
N HIS A 9 -11.83 -22.58 -10.47
CA HIS A 9 -12.27 -21.51 -9.55
C HIS A 9 -11.13 -20.82 -8.80
N SER A 10 -9.98 -21.48 -8.70
CA SER A 10 -8.74 -20.93 -8.15
C SER A 10 -7.90 -20.18 -9.20
N ALA A 11 -8.11 -20.40 -10.51
CA ALA A 11 -7.10 -20.11 -11.53
C ALA A 11 -6.90 -18.62 -11.86
N LEU A 12 -7.94 -17.78 -11.73
CA LEU A 12 -7.85 -16.37 -12.15
C LEU A 12 -7.18 -15.50 -11.07
N GLY A 13 -7.68 -15.54 -9.84
CA GLY A 13 -7.00 -14.95 -8.68
C GLY A 13 -5.62 -15.57 -8.45
N SER A 14 -5.45 -16.89 -8.56
CA SER A 14 -4.12 -17.50 -8.40
C SER A 14 -3.15 -17.16 -9.54
N GLY A 15 -3.63 -17.03 -10.78
CA GLY A 15 -2.82 -16.62 -11.92
C GLY A 15 -2.33 -15.19 -11.79
N LEU A 16 -3.21 -14.27 -11.40
CA LEU A 16 -2.87 -12.88 -11.10
C LEU A 16 -1.91 -12.79 -9.91
N LEU A 17 -2.20 -13.52 -8.82
CA LEU A 17 -1.36 -13.55 -7.63
C LEU A 17 0.03 -14.11 -7.95
N LYS A 18 0.12 -15.17 -8.78
CA LYS A 18 1.39 -15.72 -9.23
C LYS A 18 2.19 -14.69 -10.03
N SER A 19 1.56 -14.05 -11.03
CA SER A 19 2.19 -13.00 -11.84
C SER A 19 2.69 -11.82 -11.00
N LEU A 20 1.88 -11.36 -10.04
CA LEU A 20 2.26 -10.27 -9.15
C LEU A 20 3.31 -10.68 -8.12
N SER A 21 3.32 -11.93 -7.66
CA SER A 21 4.32 -12.46 -6.71
C SER A 21 5.74 -12.55 -7.30
N GLU A 22 5.85 -12.48 -8.62
CA GLU A 22 7.15 -12.43 -9.29
C GLU A 22 7.79 -11.05 -9.20
N GLN A 23 7.01 -9.99 -8.91
CA GLN A 23 7.51 -8.61 -8.86
C GLN A 23 8.31 -8.31 -7.58
N PRO A 24 9.35 -7.46 -7.65
CA PRO A 24 10.28 -7.20 -6.54
C PRO A 24 9.63 -6.62 -5.27
N LEU A 25 8.54 -5.87 -5.44
CA LEU A 25 7.86 -5.13 -4.37
C LEU A 25 6.58 -5.82 -3.87
N TYR A 26 6.32 -7.06 -4.32
CA TYR A 26 5.12 -7.82 -3.95
C TYR A 26 4.93 -7.90 -2.43
N ASP A 27 6.01 -8.14 -1.68
CA ASP A 27 5.93 -8.30 -0.22
C ASP A 27 5.39 -7.06 0.51
N LEU A 28 5.60 -5.86 -0.04
CA LEU A 28 5.04 -4.64 0.54
C LEU A 28 3.51 -4.60 0.41
N CYS A 29 2.99 -5.07 -0.74
CA CYS A 29 1.59 -4.98 -1.13
C CYS A 29 0.82 -6.31 -1.05
N ARG A 30 1.44 -7.39 -0.56
CA ARG A 30 0.88 -8.76 -0.62
C ARG A 30 -0.53 -8.87 -0.06
N VAL A 31 -0.83 -8.10 1.00
CA VAL A 31 -2.14 -8.10 1.66
C VAL A 31 -3.17 -7.43 0.76
N GLN A 32 -2.86 -6.26 0.19
CA GLN A 32 -3.73 -5.55 -0.75
C GLN A 32 -3.98 -6.36 -2.03
N VAL A 33 -2.94 -7.02 -2.54
CA VAL A 33 -3.06 -7.94 -3.69
C VAL A 33 -3.98 -9.11 -3.34
N ALA A 34 -3.77 -9.75 -2.19
CA ALA A 34 -4.60 -10.87 -1.75
C ALA A 34 -6.08 -10.47 -1.55
N ASP A 35 -6.34 -9.31 -0.94
CA ASP A 35 -7.71 -8.81 -0.74
C ASP A 35 -8.42 -8.51 -2.07
N ALA A 36 -7.73 -7.88 -3.03
CA ALA A 36 -8.32 -7.60 -4.34
C ALA A 36 -8.51 -8.87 -5.18
N CYS A 37 -7.54 -9.80 -5.17
CA CYS A 37 -7.70 -11.11 -5.82
C CYS A 37 -8.87 -11.89 -5.22
N TYR A 38 -9.03 -11.88 -3.89
CA TYR A 38 -10.17 -12.50 -3.23
C TYR A 38 -11.50 -11.89 -3.66
N LEU A 39 -11.57 -10.55 -3.80
CA LEU A 39 -12.77 -9.87 -4.29
C LEU A 39 -13.10 -10.27 -5.73
N ILE A 40 -12.09 -10.34 -6.60
CA ILE A 40 -12.22 -10.81 -7.99
C ILE A 40 -12.76 -12.24 -8.03
N ASP A 41 -12.21 -13.14 -7.21
CA ASP A 41 -12.65 -14.53 -7.15
C ASP A 41 -14.11 -14.63 -6.68
N GLN A 42 -14.55 -13.79 -5.73
CA GLN A 42 -15.96 -13.77 -5.31
C GLN A 42 -16.90 -13.22 -6.38
N CYS A 43 -16.50 -12.17 -7.11
CA CYS A 43 -17.26 -11.69 -8.27
C CYS A 43 -17.37 -12.77 -9.35
N TRP A 44 -16.25 -13.44 -9.63
CA TRP A 44 -16.19 -14.54 -10.59
C TRP A 44 -17.16 -15.66 -10.23
N LEU A 45 -17.13 -16.11 -8.96
CA LEU A 45 -18.03 -17.14 -8.46
C LEU A 45 -19.49 -16.73 -8.59
N ARG A 46 -19.83 -15.47 -8.27
CA ARG A 46 -21.21 -14.97 -8.38
C ARG A 46 -21.73 -15.04 -9.80
N ILE A 47 -20.92 -14.62 -10.78
CA ILE A 47 -21.31 -14.58 -12.19
C ILE A 47 -21.50 -15.96 -12.82
N HIS A 48 -20.79 -16.97 -12.30
CA HIS A 48 -20.81 -18.34 -12.82
C HIS A 48 -21.69 -19.30 -12.00
N ARG A 49 -22.28 -18.85 -10.88
CA ARG A 49 -23.09 -19.70 -10.00
C ARG A 49 -24.38 -20.19 -10.65
N ASP A 50 -24.92 -19.41 -11.60
CA ASP A 50 -26.25 -19.63 -12.16
C ASP A 50 -26.23 -20.27 -13.56
N ASP A 51 -25.06 -20.53 -14.15
CA ASP A 51 -24.96 -21.02 -15.54
C ASP A 51 -23.81 -22.04 -15.72
N ILE A 52 -24.09 -23.30 -15.35
CA ILE A 52 -23.15 -24.44 -15.36
C ILE A 52 -22.63 -24.76 -16.78
N ASN A 53 -23.26 -24.19 -17.83
CA ASN A 53 -22.95 -24.43 -19.25
C ASN A 53 -22.33 -23.23 -19.99
N LYS A 54 -21.84 -22.19 -19.30
CA LYS A 54 -21.11 -21.12 -20.00
C LYS A 54 -19.78 -21.65 -20.55
N ASP A 55 -19.79 -21.95 -21.86
CA ASP A 55 -18.61 -22.34 -22.64
C ASP A 55 -17.50 -21.29 -22.55
N LEU A 56 -16.28 -21.64 -23.00
CA LEU A 56 -15.08 -20.80 -23.08
C LEU A 56 -15.33 -19.40 -23.73
N ALA A 57 -16.36 -19.30 -24.58
CA ALA A 57 -16.84 -18.05 -25.16
C ALA A 57 -17.43 -17.08 -24.11
N GLY A 58 -18.24 -17.57 -23.18
CA GLY A 58 -18.79 -16.76 -22.08
C GLY A 58 -17.72 -16.23 -21.13
N MET A 59 -16.59 -16.94 -21.03
CA MET A 59 -15.40 -16.55 -20.25
C MET A 59 -14.66 -15.35 -20.90
N LYS A 60 -14.50 -15.37 -22.23
CA LYS A 60 -13.94 -14.23 -22.99
C LYS A 60 -14.86 -13.01 -22.96
N ASP A 61 -16.16 -13.25 -23.04
CA ASP A 61 -17.18 -12.20 -22.97
C ASP A 61 -17.19 -11.49 -21.62
N LEU A 62 -16.96 -12.21 -20.53
CA LEU A 62 -16.92 -11.60 -19.21
C LEU A 62 -15.63 -10.80 -18.96
N GLY A 63 -14.49 -11.31 -19.42
CA GLY A 63 -13.23 -10.56 -19.38
C GLY A 63 -13.36 -9.25 -20.15
N SER A 64 -13.97 -9.29 -21.33
CA SER A 64 -14.28 -8.11 -22.13
C SER A 64 -15.24 -7.15 -21.42
N MET A 65 -16.33 -7.65 -20.81
CA MET A 65 -17.25 -6.84 -20.02
C MET A 65 -16.55 -6.12 -18.85
N CYS A 66 -15.70 -6.83 -18.11
CA CYS A 66 -14.93 -6.27 -17.00
C CYS A 66 -13.97 -5.17 -17.48
N ILE A 67 -13.25 -5.40 -18.58
CA ILE A 67 -12.31 -4.44 -19.15
C ILE A 67 -13.05 -3.17 -19.57
N GLN A 68 -14.15 -3.29 -20.31
CA GLN A 68 -14.93 -2.13 -20.75
C GLN A 68 -15.53 -1.36 -19.56
N THR A 69 -16.02 -2.10 -18.57
CA THR A 69 -16.55 -1.51 -17.33
C THR A 69 -15.45 -0.78 -16.55
N MET A 70 -14.23 -1.32 -16.50
CA MET A 70 -13.07 -0.69 -15.87
C MET A 70 -12.65 0.60 -16.61
N ILE A 71 -12.63 0.58 -17.95
CA ILE A 71 -12.30 1.75 -18.77
C ILE A 71 -13.30 2.89 -18.53
N HIS A 72 -14.59 2.57 -18.42
CA HIS A 72 -15.67 3.54 -18.24
C HIS A 72 -16.13 3.70 -16.78
N GLU A 73 -15.37 3.20 -15.82
CA GLU A 73 -15.77 3.08 -14.42
C GLU A 73 -16.20 4.43 -13.82
N GLU A 74 -15.44 5.49 -14.06
CA GLU A 74 -15.73 6.83 -13.53
C GLU A 74 -17.04 7.39 -14.08
N SER A 75 -17.30 7.21 -15.39
CA SER A 75 -18.58 7.64 -15.99
C SER A 75 -19.74 6.83 -15.42
N ILE A 76 -19.57 5.50 -15.30
CA ILE A 76 -20.58 4.63 -14.69
C ILE A 76 -20.86 5.07 -13.25
N PHE A 77 -19.83 5.38 -12.45
CA PHE A 77 -19.97 5.87 -11.09
C PHE A 77 -20.74 7.19 -11.02
N GLN A 78 -20.39 8.18 -11.85
CA GLN A 78 -21.06 9.49 -11.88
C GLN A 78 -22.56 9.36 -12.22
N TYR A 79 -22.92 8.53 -13.20
CA TYR A 79 -24.32 8.32 -13.53
C TYR A 79 -25.06 7.45 -12.52
N ALA A 80 -24.40 6.45 -11.93
CA ALA A 80 -25.00 5.61 -10.90
C ALA A 80 -25.19 6.34 -9.56
N SER A 81 -24.40 7.37 -9.26
CA SER A 81 -24.47 8.12 -7.99
C SER A 81 -25.54 9.21 -7.96
N THR A 82 -26.08 9.63 -9.11
CA THR A 82 -27.02 10.76 -9.24
C THR A 82 -28.50 10.36 -9.30
N ASP A 83 -28.82 9.06 -9.41
CA ASP A 83 -30.19 8.57 -9.60
C ASP A 83 -30.81 8.01 -8.30
N THR A 84 -32.07 8.37 -8.06
CA THR A 84 -32.85 8.05 -6.84
C THR A 84 -33.18 6.56 -6.66
N THR A 85 -32.98 5.74 -7.69
CA THR A 85 -32.93 4.27 -7.65
C THR A 85 -31.88 3.77 -8.65
N ALA A 86 -30.61 3.98 -8.29
CA ALA A 86 -29.41 3.78 -9.12
C ALA A 86 -29.39 2.47 -9.93
N ARG A 87 -29.61 2.57 -11.24
CA ARG A 87 -29.51 1.48 -12.23
C ARG A 87 -28.05 1.18 -12.59
N LEU A 88 -27.19 0.86 -11.62
CA LEU A 88 -25.79 0.49 -11.88
C LEU A 88 -25.69 -0.55 -13.00
N ALA A 89 -26.52 -1.59 -12.94
CA ALA A 89 -26.60 -2.60 -13.98
C ALA A 89 -26.93 -2.04 -15.38
N HIS A 90 -27.75 -1.00 -15.49
CA HIS A 90 -28.03 -0.35 -16.78
C HIS A 90 -26.77 0.29 -17.37
N TRP A 91 -26.05 1.08 -16.56
CA TRP A 91 -24.84 1.76 -17.03
C TRP A 91 -23.73 0.78 -17.36
N VAL A 92 -23.54 -0.26 -16.54
CA VAL A 92 -22.61 -1.35 -16.87
C VAL A 92 -22.93 -1.97 -18.22
N ARG A 93 -24.20 -2.31 -18.51
CA ARG A 93 -24.61 -2.85 -19.81
C ARG A 93 -24.36 -1.89 -20.97
N MET A 94 -24.71 -0.61 -20.78
CA MET A 94 -24.53 0.43 -21.80
C MET A 94 -23.06 0.63 -22.18
N TYR A 95 -22.18 0.73 -21.19
CA TYR A 95 -20.76 0.99 -21.41
C TYR A 95 -19.96 -0.26 -21.77
N SER A 96 -20.39 -1.44 -21.34
CA SER A 96 -19.72 -2.70 -21.68
C SER A 96 -20.21 -3.31 -23.00
N GLY A 97 -21.40 -2.93 -23.48
CA GLY A 97 -22.06 -3.55 -24.64
C GLY A 97 -22.75 -4.89 -24.34
N TYR A 98 -22.75 -5.35 -23.08
CA TYR A 98 -23.31 -6.64 -22.67
C TYR A 98 -24.74 -6.52 -22.15
N TYR A 99 -25.69 -6.19 -23.04
CA TYR A 99 -27.07 -5.84 -22.68
C TYR A 99 -27.91 -6.95 -22.02
N SER A 100 -27.56 -8.21 -22.22
CA SER A 100 -28.31 -9.38 -21.69
C SER A 100 -27.91 -9.80 -20.28
N VAL A 101 -26.86 -9.19 -19.71
CA VAL A 101 -26.32 -9.57 -18.39
C VAL A 101 -27.34 -9.25 -17.29
N SER A 102 -27.50 -10.15 -16.31
CA SER A 102 -28.41 -9.94 -15.19
C SER A 102 -27.98 -8.74 -14.33
N GLU A 103 -28.87 -8.18 -13.51
CA GLU A 103 -28.48 -7.06 -12.63
C GLU A 103 -27.39 -7.46 -11.65
N ARG A 104 -27.54 -8.66 -11.08
CA ARG A 104 -26.58 -9.27 -10.16
C ARG A 104 -25.20 -9.43 -10.80
N ASP A 105 -25.14 -9.92 -12.03
CA ASP A 105 -23.88 -10.12 -12.75
C ASP A 105 -23.26 -8.80 -13.18
N ALA A 106 -24.08 -7.81 -13.55
CA ALA A 106 -23.60 -6.47 -13.90
C ALA A 106 -23.00 -5.77 -12.67
N HIS A 107 -23.62 -5.91 -11.49
CA HIS A 107 -23.04 -5.39 -10.23
C HIS A 107 -21.72 -6.10 -9.89
N ALA A 108 -21.67 -7.43 -10.00
CA ALA A 108 -20.44 -8.20 -9.80
C ALA A 108 -19.34 -7.79 -10.81
N GLY A 109 -19.71 -7.54 -12.07
CA GLY A 109 -18.82 -7.04 -13.10
C GLY A 109 -18.22 -5.68 -12.78
N TYR A 110 -19.02 -4.76 -12.25
CA TYR A 110 -18.56 -3.45 -11.79
C TYR A 110 -17.62 -3.55 -10.58
N ILE A 111 -17.97 -4.37 -9.57
CA ILE A 111 -17.13 -4.61 -8.41
C ILE A 111 -15.79 -5.25 -8.82
N MET A 112 -15.83 -6.22 -9.75
CA MET A 112 -14.63 -6.85 -10.30
C MET A 112 -13.76 -5.83 -11.04
N ALA A 113 -14.36 -4.93 -11.83
CA ALA A 113 -13.64 -3.87 -12.52
C ALA A 113 -12.92 -2.91 -11.55
N CYS A 114 -13.58 -2.52 -10.45
CA CYS A 114 -12.98 -1.73 -9.38
C CYS A 114 -11.77 -2.44 -8.76
N ALA A 115 -11.90 -3.74 -8.47
CA ALA A 115 -10.81 -4.55 -7.92
C ALA A 115 -9.63 -4.72 -8.90
N VAL A 116 -9.91 -4.90 -10.18
CA VAL A 116 -8.88 -4.98 -11.24
C VAL A 116 -8.16 -3.64 -11.39
N LYS A 117 -8.88 -2.51 -11.36
CA LYS A 117 -8.30 -1.15 -11.37
C LYS A 117 -7.37 -0.94 -10.16
N ALA A 118 -7.79 -1.37 -8.98
CA ALA A 118 -6.99 -1.31 -7.75
C ALA A 118 -5.70 -2.15 -7.86
N LEU A 119 -5.79 -3.39 -8.40
CA LEU A 119 -4.60 -4.20 -8.69
C LEU A 119 -3.70 -3.57 -9.75
N GLY A 120 -4.28 -2.94 -10.77
CA GLY A 120 -3.56 -2.21 -11.80
C GLY A 120 -2.68 -1.11 -11.22
N ALA A 121 -3.22 -0.31 -10.29
CA ALA A 121 -2.45 0.73 -9.59
C ALA A 121 -1.24 0.16 -8.84
N LEU A 122 -1.41 -0.95 -8.12
CA LEU A 122 -0.30 -1.62 -7.41
C LEU A 122 0.73 -2.19 -8.39
N ALA A 123 0.28 -2.87 -9.45
CA ALA A 123 1.15 -3.49 -10.44
C ALA A 123 1.98 -2.45 -11.19
N SER A 124 1.35 -1.36 -11.64
CA SER A 124 2.04 -0.26 -12.31
C SER A 124 3.06 0.41 -11.38
N TRP A 125 2.69 0.66 -10.12
CA TRP A 125 3.63 1.21 -9.17
C TRP A 125 4.82 0.29 -8.91
N MET A 126 4.60 -1.01 -8.69
CA MET A 126 5.69 -1.94 -8.43
C MET A 126 6.71 -1.96 -9.59
N GLN A 127 6.24 -1.89 -10.84
CA GLN A 127 7.09 -1.79 -12.03
C GLN A 127 7.83 -0.46 -12.12
N ILE A 128 7.15 0.66 -11.88
CA ILE A 128 7.75 2.00 -11.92
C ILE A 128 8.81 2.15 -10.82
N ALA A 129 8.49 1.75 -9.59
CA ALA A 129 9.39 1.84 -8.46
C ALA A 129 10.62 0.94 -8.62
N ASP A 130 10.47 -0.23 -9.25
CA ASP A 130 11.61 -1.07 -9.64
C ASP A 130 12.51 -0.34 -10.64
N GLN A 131 11.95 0.23 -11.72
CA GLN A 131 12.73 1.01 -12.69
C GLN A 131 13.42 2.23 -12.05
N GLU A 132 12.73 2.95 -11.16
CA GLU A 132 13.28 4.10 -10.44
C GLU A 132 14.45 3.70 -9.54
N ALA A 133 14.39 2.53 -8.89
CA ALA A 133 15.48 2.03 -8.04
C ALA A 133 16.80 1.83 -8.81
N TRP A 134 16.73 1.64 -10.12
CA TRP A 134 17.89 1.41 -11.00
C TRP A 134 18.23 2.59 -11.90
N TYR A 135 17.54 3.75 -11.78
CA TYR A 135 17.71 4.89 -12.68
C TYR A 135 19.16 5.41 -12.77
N HIS A 136 19.97 5.18 -11.74
CA HIS A 136 21.37 5.62 -11.67
C HIS A 136 22.37 4.62 -12.26
N VAL A 137 21.93 3.46 -12.72
CA VAL A 137 22.77 2.37 -13.22
C VAL A 137 22.36 2.05 -14.65
N SER A 138 23.33 1.77 -15.53
CA SER A 138 23.07 1.51 -16.95
C SER A 138 22.21 0.27 -17.17
N GLU A 139 22.39 -0.78 -16.37
CA GLU A 139 21.60 -2.01 -16.40
C GLU A 139 21.44 -2.59 -14.97
N PRO A 140 20.25 -3.09 -14.60
CA PRO A 140 20.05 -3.78 -13.33
C PRO A 140 20.92 -5.06 -13.25
N PRO A 141 21.45 -5.41 -12.06
CA PRO A 141 22.20 -6.65 -11.87
C PRO A 141 21.34 -7.87 -12.20
N THR A 142 21.84 -8.74 -13.07
CA THR A 142 21.16 -9.98 -13.49
C THR A 142 21.59 -11.21 -12.71
N ASP A 143 22.69 -11.10 -11.95
CA ASP A 143 23.31 -12.17 -11.17
C ASP A 143 22.93 -12.15 -9.68
N TRP A 144 22.15 -11.17 -9.25
CA TRP A 144 21.76 -11.04 -7.84
C TRP A 144 20.73 -12.10 -7.43
N PRO A 145 20.88 -12.70 -6.24
CA PRO A 145 19.81 -13.50 -5.64
C PRO A 145 18.52 -12.67 -5.53
N LYS A 146 17.37 -13.29 -5.85
CA LYS A 146 16.07 -12.59 -5.86
C LYS A 146 15.78 -11.85 -4.56
N ASP A 147 16.05 -12.46 -3.41
CA ASP A 147 15.81 -11.84 -2.11
C ASP A 147 16.65 -10.57 -1.91
N LEU A 148 17.91 -10.57 -2.35
CA LEU A 148 18.79 -9.42 -2.27
C LEU A 148 18.30 -8.30 -3.20
N TYR A 149 17.88 -8.66 -4.42
CA TYR A 149 17.29 -7.72 -5.37
C TYR A 149 16.04 -7.06 -4.80
N CYS A 150 15.10 -7.85 -4.29
CA CYS A 150 13.85 -7.34 -3.71
C CYS A 150 14.12 -6.44 -2.50
N GLN A 151 15.05 -6.83 -1.61
CA GLN A 151 15.45 -6.01 -0.46
C GLN A 151 16.03 -4.67 -0.90
N PHE A 152 16.90 -4.66 -1.91
CA PHE A 152 17.49 -3.42 -2.41
C PHE A 152 16.44 -2.48 -2.99
N VAL A 153 15.57 -2.99 -3.88
CA VAL A 153 14.49 -2.19 -4.48
C VAL A 153 13.56 -1.64 -3.40
N ALA A 154 13.18 -2.46 -2.42
CA ALA A 154 12.35 -2.03 -1.30
C ALA A 154 13.00 -0.92 -0.45
N MET A 155 14.34 -0.89 -0.33
CA MET A 155 15.05 0.18 0.38
C MET A 155 15.07 1.51 -0.39
N GLN A 156 14.87 1.50 -1.71
CA GLN A 156 14.81 2.71 -2.52
C GLN A 156 13.40 3.32 -2.59
N VAL A 157 12.38 2.61 -2.08
CA VAL A 157 10.99 3.08 -2.12
C VAL A 157 10.83 4.34 -1.27
N ASP A 158 10.35 5.41 -1.91
CA ASP A 158 9.86 6.61 -1.24
C ASP A 158 8.55 6.29 -0.48
N PRO A 159 8.52 6.43 0.85
CA PRO A 159 7.33 6.19 1.65
C PRO A 159 6.11 7.03 1.23
N ASP A 160 6.32 8.28 0.79
CA ASP A 160 5.23 9.16 0.37
C ASP A 160 4.58 8.67 -0.93
N LYS A 161 5.39 8.27 -1.91
CA LYS A 161 4.89 7.63 -3.15
C LYS A 161 4.14 6.33 -2.84
N TYR A 162 4.62 5.56 -1.86
CA TYR A 162 3.93 4.33 -1.47
C TYR A 162 2.56 4.63 -0.82
N ILE A 163 2.48 5.65 0.02
CA ILE A 163 1.21 6.14 0.60
C ILE A 163 0.24 6.58 -0.51
N GLU A 164 0.72 7.33 -1.51
CA GLU A 164 -0.09 7.77 -2.65
C GLU A 164 -0.69 6.58 -3.41
N VAL A 165 0.07 5.51 -3.63
CA VAL A 165 -0.40 4.32 -4.34
C VAL A 165 -1.44 3.55 -3.52
N LEU A 166 -1.28 3.51 -2.20
CA LEU A 166 -2.30 2.98 -1.30
C LEU A 166 -3.59 3.82 -1.33
N ASP A 167 -3.47 5.13 -1.54
CA ASP A 167 -4.62 6.01 -1.79
C ASP A 167 -5.29 5.71 -3.14
N GLN A 168 -4.52 5.53 -4.22
CA GLN A 168 -5.07 5.15 -5.52
C GLN A 168 -5.78 3.78 -5.49
N TYR A 169 -5.22 2.81 -4.77
CA TYR A 169 -5.88 1.54 -4.51
C TYR A 169 -7.21 1.74 -3.77
N THR A 170 -7.23 2.57 -2.74
CA THR A 170 -8.44 2.87 -1.95
C THR A 170 -9.50 3.57 -2.78
N LEU A 171 -9.11 4.61 -3.54
CA LEU A 171 -9.97 5.33 -4.48
C LEU A 171 -10.59 4.39 -5.52
N SER A 172 -9.84 3.39 -5.98
CA SER A 172 -10.36 2.39 -6.93
C SER A 172 -11.41 1.47 -6.32
N LEU A 173 -11.41 1.26 -5.00
CA LEU A 173 -12.39 0.43 -4.28
C LEU A 173 -13.54 1.23 -3.67
N GLU A 174 -13.35 2.52 -3.44
CA GLU A 174 -14.34 3.43 -2.83
C GLU A 174 -15.73 3.36 -3.49
N PRO A 175 -15.86 3.28 -4.84
CA PRO A 175 -17.17 3.17 -5.50
C PRO A 175 -18.04 2.02 -4.99
N ILE A 176 -17.42 0.90 -4.59
CA ILE A 176 -18.14 -0.27 -4.06
C ILE A 176 -18.82 0.07 -2.73
N THR A 177 -18.20 0.95 -1.94
CA THR A 177 -18.67 1.31 -0.60
C THR A 177 -19.60 2.52 -0.57
N SER A 178 -19.49 3.40 -1.57
CA SER A 178 -20.20 4.68 -1.66
C SER A 178 -21.49 4.62 -2.49
N LEU A 179 -21.58 3.71 -3.48
CA LEU A 179 -22.80 3.55 -4.27
C LEU A 179 -23.93 2.93 -3.45
N LEU A 180 -25.05 3.66 -3.32
CA LEU A 180 -26.21 3.24 -2.53
C LEU A 180 -26.82 1.91 -3.02
N CYS A 181 -26.78 1.64 -4.33
CA CYS A 181 -27.28 0.38 -4.90
C CYS A 181 -26.48 -0.85 -4.46
N LEU A 182 -25.27 -0.67 -3.94
CA LEU A 182 -24.41 -1.74 -3.43
C LEU A 182 -24.47 -1.88 -1.90
N ASN A 183 -25.28 -1.07 -1.20
CA ASN A 183 -25.34 -1.09 0.27
C ASN A 183 -25.68 -2.47 0.85
N ASN A 184 -26.58 -3.19 0.18
CA ASN A 184 -27.03 -4.53 0.57
C ASN A 184 -26.25 -5.65 -0.15
N ASP A 185 -25.24 -5.32 -0.94
CA ASP A 185 -24.44 -6.31 -1.64
C ASP A 185 -23.45 -7.00 -0.67
N GLU A 186 -23.48 -8.33 -0.62
CA GLU A 186 -22.59 -9.14 0.23
C GLU A 186 -21.09 -8.85 -0.02
N LEU A 187 -20.72 -8.51 -1.26
CA LEU A 187 -19.34 -8.25 -1.67
C LEU A 187 -18.81 -6.91 -1.15
N ARG A 188 -19.70 -5.98 -0.76
CA ARG A 188 -19.31 -4.68 -0.18
C ARG A 188 -18.47 -4.85 1.09
N SER A 189 -18.81 -5.84 1.93
CA SER A 189 -18.08 -6.13 3.16
C SER A 189 -16.60 -6.47 2.93
N ILE A 190 -16.29 -7.09 1.79
CA ILE A 190 -14.93 -7.46 1.39
C ILE A 190 -14.14 -6.21 1.00
N ALA A 191 -14.75 -5.31 0.22
CA ALA A 191 -14.14 -4.03 -0.17
C ALA A 191 -13.88 -3.13 1.06
N VAL A 192 -14.84 -3.04 1.99
CA VAL A 192 -14.67 -2.31 3.26
C VAL A 192 -13.46 -2.83 4.03
N ARG A 193 -13.34 -4.16 4.19
CA ARG A 193 -12.19 -4.78 4.88
C ARG A 193 -10.86 -4.48 4.18
N ALA A 194 -10.84 -4.49 2.84
CA ALA A 194 -9.64 -4.17 2.07
C ALA A 194 -9.20 -2.72 2.32
N ILE A 195 -10.14 -1.77 2.27
CA ILE A 195 -9.91 -0.35 2.56
C ILE A 195 -9.40 -0.14 4.00
N ASP A 196 -10.03 -0.78 4.99
CA ASP A 196 -9.59 -0.69 6.40
C ASP A 196 -8.18 -1.24 6.61
N THR A 197 -7.81 -2.26 5.85
CA THR A 197 -6.47 -2.86 5.91
C THR A 197 -5.42 -1.92 5.32
N VAL A 198 -5.77 -1.20 4.25
CA VAL A 198 -4.93 -0.13 3.70
C VAL A 198 -4.80 1.02 4.70
N ALA A 199 -5.89 1.48 5.31
CA ALA A 199 -5.84 2.56 6.31
C ALA A 199 -4.89 2.23 7.47
N ARG A 200 -4.95 1.00 7.98
CA ARG A 200 -4.01 0.51 9.02
C ARG A 200 -2.57 0.48 8.54
N LYS A 201 -2.33 0.02 7.30
CA LYS A 201 -0.99 -0.02 6.69
C LYS A 201 -0.41 1.40 6.55
N LYS A 202 -1.20 2.34 6.02
CA LYS A 202 -0.83 3.77 5.91
C LYS A 202 -0.46 4.36 7.27
N GLY A 203 -1.30 4.15 8.28
CA GLY A 203 -1.02 4.61 9.66
C GLY A 203 0.30 4.05 10.21
N GLY A 204 0.62 2.80 9.91
CA GLY A 204 1.90 2.18 10.28
C GLY A 204 3.12 2.79 9.57
N ILE A 205 2.98 3.19 8.31
CA ILE A 205 4.04 3.85 7.53
C ILE A 205 4.28 5.26 8.08
N ILE A 206 3.22 6.06 8.23
CA ILE A 206 3.28 7.43 8.76
C ILE A 206 3.91 7.43 10.16
N SER A 207 3.44 6.57 11.05
CA SER A 207 4.04 6.41 12.39
C SER A 207 5.51 5.96 12.35
N GLY A 208 5.91 5.20 11.33
CA GLY A 208 7.32 4.85 11.09
C GLY A 208 8.16 6.06 10.68
N MET A 209 7.64 6.89 9.77
CA MET A 209 8.29 8.11 9.29
C MET A 209 8.46 9.12 10.41
N GLU A 210 7.40 9.41 11.16
CA GLU A 210 7.43 10.33 12.31
C GLU A 210 8.49 9.92 13.34
N ARG A 211 8.56 8.62 13.68
CA ARG A 211 9.61 8.10 14.59
C ARG A 211 11.02 8.27 14.02
N ASN A 212 11.21 8.08 12.72
CA ASN A 212 12.52 8.26 12.08
C ASN A 212 12.93 9.73 12.06
N ASP A 213 12.01 10.65 11.80
CA ASP A 213 12.25 12.09 11.84
C ASP A 213 12.60 12.57 13.25
N GLU A 214 11.85 12.11 14.27
CA GLU A 214 12.17 12.37 15.67
C GLU A 214 13.58 11.87 16.04
N ILE A 215 13.94 10.65 15.63
CA ILE A 215 15.27 10.08 15.84
C ILE A 215 16.34 10.93 15.13
N SER A 216 16.09 11.33 13.89
CA SER A 216 17.01 12.14 13.08
C SER A 216 17.27 13.51 13.70
N LEU A 217 16.21 14.22 14.12
CA LEU A 217 16.30 15.52 14.80
C LEU A 217 17.05 15.41 16.13
N ARG A 218 16.75 14.37 16.93
CA ARG A 218 17.45 14.11 18.19
C ARG A 218 18.94 13.83 17.95
N ASP A 219 19.26 12.96 17.00
CA ASP A 219 20.63 12.59 16.69
C ASP A 219 21.41 13.80 16.13
N ALA A 220 20.77 14.66 15.32
CA ALA A 220 21.33 15.93 14.87
C ALA A 220 21.59 16.91 16.03
N ALA A 221 20.67 17.01 17.00
CA ALA A 221 20.86 17.82 18.20
C ALA A 221 22.04 17.31 19.06
N ILE A 222 22.17 15.99 19.21
CA ILE A 222 23.30 15.33 19.88
C ILE A 222 24.61 15.68 19.18
N VAL A 223 24.67 15.59 17.85
CA VAL A 223 25.86 15.94 17.06
C VAL A 223 26.21 17.42 17.20
N LYS A 224 25.21 18.31 17.12
CA LYS A 224 25.40 19.75 17.30
C LYS A 224 26.00 20.07 18.66
N GLN A 225 25.47 19.45 19.73
CA GLN A 225 26.00 19.64 21.08
C GLN A 225 27.41 19.09 21.25
N GLY A 226 27.71 17.93 20.65
CA GLY A 226 29.05 17.36 20.65
C GLY A 226 30.07 18.28 19.97
N ARG A 227 29.72 18.85 18.80
CA ARG A 227 30.55 19.82 18.09
C ARG A 227 30.75 21.10 18.90
N HIS A 228 29.72 21.60 19.57
CA HIS A 228 29.82 22.75 20.46
C HIS A 228 30.86 22.52 21.57
N TYR A 229 30.83 21.38 22.25
CA TYR A 229 31.85 21.07 23.26
C TYR A 229 33.26 20.91 22.68
N ARG A 230 33.40 20.33 21.48
CA ARG A 230 34.69 20.24 20.78
C ARG A 230 35.25 21.62 20.45
N ALA A 231 34.41 22.53 19.94
CA ALA A 231 34.78 23.90 19.64
C ALA A 231 35.19 24.69 20.89
N ALA A 232 34.58 24.38 22.05
CA ALA A 232 34.98 24.90 23.35
C ALA A 232 36.29 24.29 23.92
N GLY A 233 37.05 23.55 23.11
CA GLY A 233 38.34 22.97 23.51
C GLY A 233 38.26 21.64 24.26
N MET A 234 37.08 21.01 24.35
CA MET A 234 36.92 19.75 25.10
C MET A 234 37.62 18.57 24.42
N SER A 235 38.32 17.75 25.22
CA SER A 235 38.95 16.53 24.74
C SER A 235 37.90 15.50 24.27
N LYS A 236 38.20 14.78 23.19
CA LYS A 236 37.32 13.74 22.62
C LYS A 236 36.84 12.74 23.68
N ARG A 237 37.71 12.35 24.61
CA ARG A 237 37.41 11.40 25.71
C ARG A 237 36.26 11.86 26.62
N ASN A 238 36.03 13.17 26.76
CA ASN A 238 35.05 13.74 27.69
C ASN A 238 33.73 14.16 27.03
N VAL A 239 33.72 14.35 25.71
CA VAL A 239 32.57 14.89 24.98
C VAL A 239 31.34 13.99 25.11
N ALA A 240 31.46 12.67 24.91
CA ALA A 240 30.32 11.76 25.01
C ALA A 240 29.64 11.81 26.40
N THR A 241 30.43 11.89 27.47
CA THR A 241 29.93 12.00 28.84
C THR A 241 29.19 13.31 29.06
N LYS A 242 29.73 14.42 28.55
CA LYS A 242 29.08 15.74 28.68
C LYS A 242 27.83 15.90 27.83
N VAL A 243 27.80 15.33 26.63
CA VAL A 243 26.59 15.29 25.80
C VAL A 243 25.51 14.42 26.44
N HIS A 244 25.87 13.26 26.99
CA HIS A 244 24.92 12.42 27.73
C HIS A 244 24.32 13.14 28.94
N ALA A 245 25.15 13.80 29.76
CA ALA A 245 24.67 14.58 30.90
C ALA A 245 23.80 15.79 30.50
N TRP A 246 24.06 16.38 29.33
CA TRP A 246 23.19 17.41 28.75
C TRP A 246 21.85 16.82 28.33
N LEU A 247 21.85 15.70 27.59
CA LEU A 247 20.63 15.03 27.13
C LEU A 247 19.74 14.61 28.31
N GLN A 248 20.33 14.10 29.40
CA GLN A 248 19.61 13.78 30.63
C GLN A 248 18.87 14.99 31.21
N ARG A 249 19.50 16.18 31.19
CA ARG A 249 18.86 17.42 31.67
C ARG A 249 17.74 17.88 30.75
N GLU A 250 17.93 17.78 29.43
CA GLU A 250 16.91 18.18 28.46
C GLU A 250 15.65 17.29 28.57
N VAL A 251 15.82 15.97 28.72
CA VAL A 251 14.69 15.03 28.93
C VAL A 251 14.02 15.23 30.28
N ALA A 252 14.76 15.62 31.32
CA ALA A 252 14.21 15.88 32.66
C ALA A 252 13.38 17.18 32.75
N LYS A 253 13.40 18.05 31.72
CA LYS A 253 12.56 19.25 31.69
C LYS A 253 11.07 18.88 31.62
N PRO A 254 10.17 19.72 32.16
CA PRO A 254 8.72 19.57 31.96
C PRO A 254 8.39 19.52 30.45
N PRO A 255 7.39 18.74 30.00
CA PRO A 255 7.08 18.58 28.58
C PRO A 255 6.95 19.89 27.80
N LYS A 256 6.32 20.92 28.40
CA LYS A 256 6.17 22.26 27.80
C LYS A 256 7.46 23.07 27.64
N GLN A 257 8.56 22.63 28.25
CA GLN A 257 9.89 23.27 28.21
C GLN A 257 10.92 22.41 27.48
N ARG A 258 10.53 21.23 26.98
CA ARG A 258 11.41 20.36 26.21
C ARG A 258 11.59 20.94 24.81
N PRO A 259 12.81 20.86 24.24
CA PRO A 259 13.01 21.15 22.83
C PRO A 259 12.18 20.22 21.94
N ASP A 260 11.75 20.73 20.78
CA ASP A 260 10.82 20.03 19.87
C ASP A 260 11.35 18.69 19.32
N TRP A 261 12.67 18.47 19.35
CA TRP A 261 13.30 17.20 18.95
C TRP A 261 13.24 16.11 20.03
N ILE A 262 12.74 16.41 21.24
CA ILE A 262 12.44 15.42 22.27
C ILE A 262 10.94 15.13 22.22
N ALA A 263 10.57 13.96 21.71
CA ALA A 263 9.18 13.52 21.68
C ALA A 263 8.55 13.62 23.07
N LEU A 264 7.29 14.05 23.14
CA LEU A 264 6.55 14.23 24.40
C LEU A 264 6.50 12.93 25.22
N GLU A 265 6.46 11.79 24.54
CA GLU A 265 6.42 10.44 25.12
C GLU A 265 7.79 9.93 25.57
N THR A 266 8.88 10.66 25.31
CA THR A 266 10.22 10.23 25.73
C THR A 266 10.40 10.42 27.24
N GLU A 267 10.27 9.32 27.99
CA GLU A 267 10.48 9.30 29.44
C GLU A 267 11.94 9.08 29.84
N LYS A 268 12.76 8.48 28.96
CA LYS A 268 14.13 8.09 29.27
C LYS A 268 15.12 8.60 28.21
N PRO A 269 16.24 9.23 28.64
CA PRO A 269 17.29 9.64 27.72
C PRO A 269 18.06 8.43 27.16
N LEU A 270 18.67 8.61 25.99
CA LEU A 270 19.58 7.61 25.41
C LEU A 270 20.73 7.29 26.37
N THR A 271 21.18 6.04 26.35
CA THR A 271 22.38 5.63 27.10
C THR A 271 23.63 6.36 26.60
N ARG A 272 24.62 6.54 27.49
CA ARG A 272 25.93 7.10 27.12
C ARG A 272 26.55 6.37 25.93
N LYS A 273 26.42 5.04 25.85
CA LYS A 273 26.97 4.22 24.77
C LYS A 273 26.30 4.57 23.43
N SER A 274 24.99 4.73 23.40
CA SER A 274 24.26 5.15 22.20
C SER A 274 24.68 6.55 21.74
N VAL A 275 24.79 7.51 22.68
CA VAL A 275 25.31 8.87 22.40
C VAL A 275 26.71 8.82 21.81
N GLU A 276 27.61 8.02 22.38
CA GLU A 276 28.96 7.85 21.87
C GLU A 276 28.98 7.26 20.46
N THR A 277 28.14 6.26 20.19
CA THR A 277 27.99 5.67 18.84
C THR A 277 27.50 6.70 17.81
N ILE A 278 26.48 7.50 18.14
CA ILE A 278 25.98 8.58 17.26
C ILE A 278 27.09 9.59 16.96
N LEU A 279 27.83 10.02 17.98
CA LEU A 279 28.92 10.99 17.83
C LEU A 279 30.10 10.44 17.01
N LYS A 280 30.44 9.15 17.16
CA LYS A 280 31.47 8.48 16.34
C LYS A 280 31.04 8.37 14.88
N ARG A 281 29.81 7.91 14.61
CA ARG A 281 29.26 7.80 13.25
C ARG A 281 29.27 9.13 12.50
N ASN A 282 29.12 10.24 13.23
CA ASN A 282 29.08 11.60 12.68
C ASN A 282 30.42 12.36 12.81
N LEU A 283 31.54 11.64 13.03
CA LEU A 283 32.91 12.17 13.04
C LEU A 283 33.17 13.31 14.05
N VAL A 284 32.44 13.33 15.17
CA VAL A 284 32.65 14.31 16.26
C VAL A 284 33.76 13.87 17.21
N LEU A 285 33.85 12.54 17.45
CA LEU A 285 34.81 11.90 18.35
C LEU A 285 36.05 11.36 17.66
#